data_AF-A0AAQ0R6R2-F1
#
_entry.id   AF-A0AAQ0R6R2-F1
#
_cell.length_a   1.000
_cell.length_b   1.000
_cell.length_c   1.000
_cell.angle_alpha   90.00
_cell.angle_beta   90.00
_cell.angle_gamma   90.00
#
_symmetry.space_group_name_H-M   'P 1'
#
loop_
_entity.id
_entity.type
_entity.pdbx_description
1 polymer ?
#
loop_
_entity_poly.entity_id
_entity_poly.type
_entity_poly.pdbx_seq_one_letter_code
_entity_poly.pdbx_strand_id
1 'polypeptide(L)'
;MKLMKKTLVTLAVTLGISGALSPAVNAATKITNASISVLNIITMADRVYFQYNGKAISTATAFQSAHSFTPTNWVTQNGISLINKNGSWGRIYQGKYTVGSGINAGKFGHVGVSFNKYIRTTILGNGQWTYSTFN
;
A
#
# COMPACT_ATOMS: atom_id res chain seq x y z
N MET A 1 -41.03 45.44 -54.28
CA MET A 1 -40.07 45.50 -53.14
C MET A 1 -39.15 44.29 -53.21
N LYS A 2 -37.84 44.53 -53.36
CA LYS A 2 -36.76 43.54 -53.22
C LYS A 2 -36.59 43.22 -51.72
N LEU A 3 -36.58 41.95 -51.34
CA LEU A 3 -35.92 41.51 -50.10
C LEU A 3 -34.74 40.62 -50.47
N MET A 4 -33.54 41.15 -50.25
CA MET A 4 -32.26 40.50 -50.46
C MET A 4 -32.09 39.38 -49.43
N LYS A 5 -31.68 38.19 -49.90
CA LYS A 5 -31.25 37.06 -49.08
C LYS A 5 -30.01 37.48 -48.27
N LYS A 6 -30.16 37.70 -46.96
CA LYS A 6 -29.02 37.80 -46.04
C LYS A 6 -28.69 36.41 -45.50
N THR A 7 -27.52 35.95 -45.93
CA THR A 7 -26.75 34.84 -45.36
C THR A 7 -26.74 34.88 -43.84
N LEU A 8 -27.14 33.78 -43.19
CA LEU A 8 -26.78 33.52 -41.80
C LEU A 8 -26.34 32.06 -41.68
N VAL A 9 -25.04 31.86 -41.88
CA VAL A 9 -24.31 30.65 -41.49
C VAL A 9 -23.92 30.84 -40.03
N THR A 10 -24.55 30.10 -39.12
CA THR A 10 -23.99 29.85 -37.79
C THR A 10 -24.37 28.45 -37.31
N LEU A 11 -23.52 27.50 -37.69
CA LEU A 11 -23.00 26.40 -36.87
C LEU A 11 -23.78 26.05 -35.57
N ALA A 12 -24.66 25.06 -35.64
CA ALA A 12 -25.15 24.32 -34.47
C ALA A 12 -24.70 22.86 -34.57
N VAL A 13 -23.39 22.64 -34.63
CA VAL A 13 -22.76 21.31 -34.52
C VAL A 13 -22.07 21.23 -33.17
N THR A 14 -22.83 21.07 -32.07
CA THR A 14 -22.27 20.52 -30.82
C THR A 14 -23.32 20.05 -29.79
N LEU A 15 -24.48 19.53 -30.24
CA LEU A 15 -25.39 18.80 -29.32
C LEU A 15 -25.08 17.29 -29.23
N GLY A 16 -23.91 16.86 -29.73
CA GLY A 16 -23.53 15.45 -29.88
C GLY A 16 -22.43 14.93 -28.96
N ILE A 17 -22.11 15.63 -27.86
CA ILE A 17 -21.17 15.11 -26.85
C ILE A 17 -21.70 15.44 -25.45
N SER A 18 -22.87 14.89 -25.11
CA SER A 18 -23.09 14.38 -23.75
C SER A 18 -22.35 13.04 -23.61
N GLY A 19 -21.07 13.02 -24.00
CA GLY A 19 -20.15 12.00 -23.53
C GLY A 19 -20.13 12.18 -22.03
N ALA A 20 -20.75 11.24 -21.34
CA ALA A 20 -20.76 11.16 -19.91
C ALA A 20 -19.36 11.52 -19.41
N LEU A 21 -19.23 12.69 -18.78
CA LEU A 21 -18.21 12.92 -17.78
C LEU A 21 -18.57 11.93 -16.67
N SER A 22 -18.21 10.66 -16.87
CA SER A 22 -18.04 9.73 -15.78
C SER A 22 -17.19 10.49 -14.78
N PRO A 23 -17.67 10.78 -13.56
CA PRO A 23 -16.85 11.46 -12.59
C PRO A 23 -15.58 10.62 -12.50
N ALA A 24 -14.44 11.24 -12.82
CA ALA A 24 -13.16 10.65 -12.53
C ALA A 24 -13.20 10.42 -11.02
N VAL A 25 -13.45 9.18 -10.61
CA VAL A 25 -13.45 8.85 -9.20
C VAL A 25 -11.99 8.90 -8.82
N ASN A 26 -11.54 10.07 -8.33
CA ASN A 26 -10.18 10.28 -7.88
C ASN A 26 -9.86 9.16 -6.89
N ALA A 27 -8.96 8.25 -7.29
CA ALA A 27 -8.56 7.17 -6.43
C ALA A 27 -7.85 7.77 -5.21
N ALA A 28 -8.45 7.63 -4.03
CA ALA A 28 -7.86 8.13 -2.80
C ALA A 28 -6.69 7.23 -2.40
N THR A 29 -5.53 7.84 -2.15
CA THR A 29 -4.40 7.14 -1.53
C THR A 29 -4.71 6.91 -0.06
N LYS A 30 -4.66 5.65 0.37
CA LYS A 30 -4.79 5.21 1.76
C LYS A 30 -3.48 4.59 2.23
N ILE A 31 -3.28 4.59 3.54
CA ILE A 31 -2.08 4.09 4.19
C ILE A 31 -2.50 3.10 5.26
N THR A 32 -1.84 1.95 5.30
CA THR A 32 -1.93 0.99 6.41
C THR A 32 -0.75 1.20 7.36
N ASN A 33 -0.97 1.04 8.66
CA ASN A 33 0.10 1.07 9.66
C ASN A 33 -0.03 -0.17 10.53
N ALA A 34 0.82 -1.17 10.27
CA ALA A 34 0.86 -2.40 11.07
C ALA A 34 2.19 -2.42 11.83
N SER A 35 2.15 -2.52 13.15
CA SER A 35 3.36 -2.53 13.98
C SER A 35 3.29 -3.59 15.08
N ILE A 36 4.47 -4.05 15.48
CA ILE A 36 4.65 -4.95 16.62
C ILE A 36 5.89 -4.52 17.41
N SER A 37 5.76 -4.61 18.73
CA SER A 37 6.84 -4.43 19.69
C SER A 37 7.15 -5.79 20.32
N VAL A 38 8.42 -6.17 20.36
CA VAL A 38 8.89 -7.33 21.13
C VAL A 38 9.61 -6.81 22.37
N LEU A 39 9.06 -7.13 23.54
CA LEU A 39 9.61 -6.77 24.85
C LEU A 39 9.90 -5.25 25.02
N ASN A 40 9.26 -4.39 24.22
CA ASN A 40 9.51 -2.93 24.18
C ASN A 40 10.95 -2.50 23.84
N ILE A 41 11.78 -3.42 23.36
CA ILE A 41 13.18 -3.17 22.97
C ILE A 41 13.41 -3.36 21.47
N ILE A 42 12.47 -3.97 20.76
CA ILE A 42 12.51 -4.10 19.30
C ILE A 42 11.16 -3.68 18.74
N THR A 43 11.17 -2.80 17.75
CA THR A 43 9.98 -2.40 17.01
C THR A 43 10.11 -2.81 15.54
N MET A 44 9.00 -3.28 14.98
CA MET A 44 8.87 -3.63 13.57
C MET A 44 7.58 -3.02 13.07
N ALA A 45 7.59 -2.44 11.87
CA ALA A 45 6.38 -1.94 11.25
C ALA A 45 6.39 -2.11 9.74
N ASP A 46 5.22 -2.47 9.21
CA ASP A 46 4.91 -2.49 7.80
C ASP A 46 3.97 -1.33 7.47
N ARG A 47 4.28 -0.63 6.38
CA ARG A 47 3.41 0.38 5.79
C ARG A 47 3.10 0.03 4.35
N VAL A 48 1.82 -0.17 4.04
CA VAL A 48 1.33 -0.35 2.67
C VAL A 48 0.51 0.86 2.27
N TYR A 49 0.97 1.56 1.24
CA TYR A 49 0.25 2.62 0.56
C TYR A 49 -0.57 1.98 -0.55
N PHE A 50 -1.83 2.36 -0.70
CA PHE A 50 -2.67 1.84 -1.77
C PHE A 50 -3.67 2.86 -2.27
N GLN A 51 -4.04 2.77 -3.55
CA GLN A 51 -5.07 3.60 -4.15
C GLN A 51 -6.40 2.85 -4.17
N TYR A 52 -7.46 3.49 -3.67
CA TYR A 52 -8.82 2.97 -3.68
C TYR A 52 -9.78 3.97 -4.34
N ASN A 53 -10.49 3.55 -5.38
CA ASN A 53 -11.41 4.39 -6.15
C ASN A 53 -12.90 4.08 -5.88
N GLY A 54 -13.23 3.48 -4.74
CA GLY A 54 -14.62 3.09 -4.43
C GLY A 54 -15.08 1.77 -5.05
N LYS A 55 -14.29 1.17 -5.97
CA LYS A 55 -14.63 -0.11 -6.63
C LYS A 55 -13.51 -1.14 -6.59
N ALA A 56 -12.27 -0.69 -6.67
CA ALA A 56 -11.11 -1.57 -6.74
C ALA A 56 -9.87 -0.90 -6.15
N ILE A 57 -8.89 -1.74 -5.85
CA ILE A 57 -7.54 -1.32 -5.47
C ILE A 57 -6.68 -1.36 -6.73
N SER A 58 -6.05 -0.25 -7.12
CA SER A 58 -5.29 -0.13 -8.39
C SER A 58 -3.79 -0.26 -8.19
N THR A 59 -3.22 0.51 -7.27
CA THR A 59 -1.76 0.59 -7.04
C THR A 59 -1.46 0.37 -5.58
N ALA A 60 -0.37 -0.31 -5.25
CA ALA A 60 0.09 -0.37 -3.87
C ALA A 60 1.61 -0.58 -3.75
N THR A 61 2.24 0.19 -2.87
CA THR A 61 3.66 0.10 -2.51
C THR A 61 3.77 -0.23 -1.03
N ALA A 62 4.79 -1.01 -0.67
CA ALA A 62 4.96 -1.51 0.68
C ALA A 62 6.38 -1.27 1.20
N PHE A 63 6.48 -0.86 2.45
CA PHE A 63 7.73 -0.52 3.12
C PHE A 63 7.81 -1.17 4.48
N GLN A 64 9.02 -1.53 4.88
CA GLN A 64 9.30 -2.03 6.22
C GLN A 64 10.17 -1.04 6.97
N SER A 65 9.93 -0.91 8.26
CA SER A 65 10.83 -0.30 9.22
C SER A 65 11.06 -1.26 10.38
N ALA A 66 12.26 -1.21 10.95
CA ALA A 66 12.60 -1.98 12.14
C ALA A 66 13.65 -1.24 12.96
N HIS A 67 13.61 -1.39 14.27
CA HIS A 67 14.56 -0.78 15.18
C HIS A 67 14.81 -1.68 16.38
N SER A 68 16.05 -1.71 16.86
CA SER A 68 16.43 -2.33 18.13
C SER A 68 17.02 -1.24 19.04
N PHE A 69 16.53 -1.15 20.26
CA PHE A 69 16.96 -0.16 21.25
C PHE A 69 18.12 -0.66 22.13
N THR A 70 18.49 -1.93 22.02
CA THR A 70 19.58 -2.53 22.79
C THR A 70 20.63 -3.17 21.88
N PRO A 71 21.94 -3.04 22.21
CA PRO A 71 23.02 -3.58 21.37
C PRO A 71 23.07 -5.11 21.36
N THR A 72 22.49 -5.78 22.36
CA THR A 72 22.40 -7.24 22.49
C THR A 72 21.27 -7.86 21.68
N ASN A 73 20.41 -7.02 21.08
CA ASN A 73 19.28 -7.45 20.29
C ASN A 73 19.35 -6.82 18.91
N TRP A 74 18.81 -7.53 17.93
CA TRP A 74 18.84 -7.08 16.56
C TRP A 74 17.60 -7.51 15.82
N VAL A 75 17.30 -6.76 14.77
CA VAL A 75 16.20 -7.04 13.87
C VAL A 75 16.64 -6.72 12.45
N THR A 76 16.39 -7.65 11.54
CA THR A 76 16.70 -7.50 10.12
C THR A 76 15.40 -7.54 9.33
N GLN A 77 15.28 -6.61 8.38
CA GLN A 77 14.20 -6.56 7.41
C GLN A 77 14.50 -7.55 6.28
N ASN A 78 13.62 -8.51 6.06
CA ASN A 78 13.80 -9.54 5.02
C ASN A 78 12.88 -9.33 3.81
N GLY A 79 12.32 -8.13 3.68
CA GLY A 79 11.43 -7.76 2.59
C GLY A 79 9.95 -7.92 2.94
N ILE A 80 9.15 -7.11 2.25
CA ILE A 80 7.69 -7.18 2.23
C ILE A 80 7.25 -7.57 0.82
N SER A 81 6.35 -8.54 0.73
CA SER A 81 5.88 -9.07 -0.56
C SER A 81 4.36 -9.15 -0.62
N LEU A 82 3.81 -8.93 -1.81
CA LEU A 82 2.42 -9.25 -2.12
C LEU A 82 2.31 -10.77 -2.29
N ILE A 83 1.71 -11.44 -1.31
CA ILE A 83 1.59 -12.91 -1.31
C ILE A 83 0.27 -13.40 -1.91
N ASN A 84 -0.74 -12.51 -2.00
CA ASN A 84 -1.99 -12.82 -2.67
C ASN A 84 -2.58 -11.55 -3.30
N LYS A 85 -2.90 -11.65 -4.59
CA LYS A 85 -3.69 -10.67 -5.33
C LYS A 85 -5.01 -11.31 -5.73
N ASN A 86 -6.07 -11.05 -4.98
CA ASN A 86 -7.37 -11.61 -5.29
C ASN A 86 -8.20 -10.62 -6.15
N GLY A 87 -7.65 -10.23 -7.31
CA GLY A 87 -8.28 -9.24 -8.21
C GLY A 87 -8.63 -7.92 -7.49
N SER A 88 -9.89 -7.48 -7.60
CA SER A 88 -10.44 -6.31 -6.89
C SER A 88 -10.86 -6.60 -5.44
N TRP A 89 -10.83 -7.86 -5.01
CA TRP A 89 -11.39 -8.32 -3.72
C TRP A 89 -10.44 -8.13 -2.54
N GLY A 90 -9.14 -7.98 -2.81
CA GLY A 90 -8.18 -7.63 -1.77
C GLY A 90 -6.72 -7.88 -2.15
N ARG A 91 -5.84 -7.43 -1.27
CA ARG A 91 -4.39 -7.61 -1.38
C ARG A 91 -3.84 -8.04 -0.03
N ILE A 92 -2.99 -9.05 -0.03
CA ILE A 92 -2.31 -9.52 1.18
C ILE A 92 -0.82 -9.25 1.04
N TYR A 93 -0.31 -8.36 1.87
CA TYR A 93 1.11 -8.08 1.99
C TYR A 93 1.65 -8.77 3.24
N GLN A 94 2.85 -9.31 3.14
CA GLN A 94 3.54 -9.93 4.26
C GLN A 94 4.96 -9.42 4.35
N GLY A 95 5.26 -8.71 5.43
CA GLY A 95 6.60 -8.39 5.85
C GLY A 95 7.23 -9.55 6.62
N LYS A 96 8.49 -9.85 6.32
CA LYS A 96 9.30 -10.81 7.08
C LYS A 96 10.40 -10.07 7.84
N TYR A 97 10.61 -10.45 9.09
CA TYR A 97 11.67 -9.96 9.96
C TYR A 97 12.40 -11.13 10.58
N THR A 98 13.71 -11.01 10.74
CA THR A 98 14.48 -11.89 11.63
C THR A 98 14.78 -11.10 12.89
N VAL A 99 14.37 -11.63 14.02
CA VAL A 99 14.63 -11.05 15.34
C VAL A 99 15.59 -11.95 16.07
N GLY A 100 16.63 -11.38 16.68
CA GLY A 100 17.59 -12.16 17.42
C GLY A 100 18.18 -11.45 18.62
N SER A 101 18.90 -12.25 19.41
CA SER A 101 19.70 -11.79 20.54
C SER A 101 21.06 -12.46 20.51
N GLY A 102 22.11 -11.69 20.74
CA GLY A 102 23.48 -12.18 20.69
C GLY A 102 24.51 -11.07 20.49
N ILE A 103 25.69 -11.48 20.05
CA ILE A 103 26.85 -10.61 19.86
C ILE A 103 26.83 -10.05 18.44
N ASN A 104 27.03 -8.75 18.31
CA ASN A 104 27.30 -8.13 17.02
C ASN A 104 28.73 -8.50 16.58
N ALA A 105 28.85 -9.34 15.55
CA ALA A 105 30.12 -9.80 14.99
C ALA A 105 30.62 -8.92 13.83
N GLY A 106 30.11 -7.69 13.72
CA GLY A 106 30.50 -6.71 12.72
C GLY A 106 30.15 -7.19 11.30
N LYS A 107 31.17 -7.30 10.44
CA LYS A 107 30.99 -7.71 9.03
C LYS A 107 30.40 -9.11 8.85
N PHE A 108 30.45 -9.94 9.88
CA PHE A 108 29.86 -11.29 9.89
C PHE A 108 28.39 -11.30 10.37
N GLY A 109 27.81 -10.13 10.67
CA GLY A 109 26.44 -10.01 11.14
C GLY A 109 26.32 -10.23 12.64
N HIS A 110 25.33 -11.02 13.06
CA HIS A 110 25.07 -11.32 14.47
C HIS A 110 25.26 -12.81 14.77
N VAL A 111 25.91 -13.11 15.88
CA VAL A 111 26.06 -14.48 16.41
C VAL A 111 25.18 -14.63 17.63
N GLY A 112 24.20 -15.52 17.56
CA GLY A 112 23.26 -15.76 18.66
C GLY A 112 22.03 -16.53 18.23
N VAL A 113 20.96 -16.42 19.01
CA VAL A 113 19.67 -17.06 18.71
C VAL A 113 18.79 -16.11 17.91
N SER A 114 18.03 -16.65 16.96
CA SER A 114 17.09 -15.87 16.17
C SER A 114 15.84 -16.65 15.81
N PHE A 115 14.74 -15.93 15.60
CA PHE A 115 13.48 -16.45 15.08
C PHE A 115 12.90 -15.48 14.05
N ASN A 116 12.04 -15.99 13.17
CA ASN A 116 11.32 -15.15 12.23
C ASN A 116 10.07 -14.56 12.89
N LYS A 117 9.73 -13.36 12.46
CA LYS A 117 8.45 -12.70 12.73
C LYS A 117 7.87 -12.21 11.42
N TYR A 118 6.57 -12.35 11.30
CA TYR A 118 5.82 -11.89 10.15
C TYR A 118 4.76 -10.89 10.58
N ILE A 119 4.64 -9.82 9.81
CA ILE A 119 3.49 -8.92 9.86
C ILE A 119 2.74 -9.14 8.55
N ARG A 120 1.45 -9.43 8.63
CA ARG A 120 0.58 -9.61 7.46
C ARG A 120 -0.52 -8.58 7.46
N THR A 121 -0.52 -7.74 6.43
CA THR A 121 -1.54 -6.73 6.19
C THR A 121 -2.49 -7.23 5.10
N THR A 122 -3.77 -7.32 5.44
CA THR A 122 -4.84 -7.67 4.50
C THR A 122 -5.66 -6.43 4.19
N ILE A 123 -5.65 -6.00 2.93
CA ILE A 123 -6.48 -4.91 2.41
C ILE A 123 -7.69 -5.55 1.73
N LEU A 124 -8.88 -5.19 2.17
CA LEU A 124 -10.15 -5.66 1.63
C LEU A 124 -10.56 -4.84 0.40
N GLY A 125 -11.38 -5.43 -0.48
CA GLY A 125 -11.84 -4.77 -1.71
C GLY A 125 -12.65 -3.49 -1.52
N ASN A 126 -13.12 -3.20 -0.31
CA ASN A 126 -13.77 -1.93 0.07
C ASN A 126 -12.79 -0.87 0.60
N GLY A 127 -11.48 -1.15 0.57
CA GLY A 127 -10.42 -0.27 1.06
C GLY A 127 -10.30 -0.20 2.58
N GLN A 128 -10.96 -1.08 3.33
CA GLN A 128 -10.62 -1.36 4.73
C GLN A 128 -9.40 -2.27 4.81
N TRP A 129 -8.77 -2.35 5.97
CA TRP A 129 -7.62 -3.21 6.18
C TRP A 129 -7.57 -3.75 7.59
N THR A 130 -6.90 -4.89 7.75
CA THR A 130 -6.55 -5.50 9.02
C THR A 130 -5.10 -5.97 8.97
N TYR A 131 -4.50 -6.20 10.13
CA TYR A 131 -3.19 -6.82 10.20
C TYR A 131 -3.13 -7.89 11.28
N SER A 132 -2.21 -8.82 11.11
CA SER A 132 -1.93 -9.90 12.04
C SER A 132 -0.42 -10.11 12.13
N THR A 133 0.02 -10.72 13.23
CA THR A 133 1.43 -11.02 13.44
C THR A 133 1.60 -12.46 13.90
N PHE A 134 2.67 -13.11 13.46
CA PHE A 134 2.95 -14.52 13.76
C PHE A 134 4.45 -14.83 13.61
N ASN A 135 4.85 -16.03 14.03
CA ASN A 135 6.22 -16.55 13.91
C ASN A 135 6.43 -17.35 12.63
#